data_AF-A0A9D4SDT3-F1
#
_entry.id   AF-A0A9D4SDT3-F1
#
_cell.length_a   1.000
_cell.length_b   1.000
_cell.length_c   1.000
_cell.angle_alpha   90.00
_cell.angle_beta   90.00
_cell.angle_gamma   90.00
#
_symmetry.space_group_name_H-M   'P 1'
#
loop_
_entity.id
_entity.type
_entity.pdbx_description
1 polymer ?
#
loop_
_entity_poly.entity_id
_entity_poly.type
_entity_poly.pdbx_seq_one_letter_code
_entity_poly.pdbx_strand_id
1 'polypeptide(L)'
;MFYTWKEFCRWLNVTLFEFWMFLLATICFTFLLALKIENPFNILEIIGIKSSSLNWWHIFFPYFLNDALASYFNIIIFIRQYHIGKIRQAFIRLVFVTARLAMLCVVKVFLIYKLENRLAVNFSEIFLPLFFLLFILICRSFRI
;
A
#
# COMPACT_ATOMS: atom_id res chain seq x y z
N MET A 1 13.29 -20.34 7.64
CA MET A 1 11.97 -20.86 8.05
C MET A 1 11.42 -19.85 9.05
N PHE A 2 10.37 -19.10 8.69
CA PHE A 2 9.81 -18.05 9.53
C PHE A 2 8.95 -18.72 10.61
N TYR A 3 9.50 -18.94 11.80
CA TYR A 3 8.78 -19.69 12.84
C TYR A 3 7.90 -18.79 13.71
N THR A 4 8.16 -17.48 13.74
CA THR A 4 7.44 -16.55 14.60
C THR A 4 6.92 -15.32 13.84
N TRP A 5 5.68 -14.90 14.12
CA TRP A 5 5.08 -13.65 13.58
C TRP A 5 5.99 -12.42 13.74
N LYS A 6 6.73 -12.36 14.85
CA LYS A 6 7.72 -11.30 15.12
C LYS A 6 8.84 -11.25 14.09
N GLU A 7 9.30 -12.40 13.59
CA GLU A 7 10.36 -12.48 12.58
C GLU A 7 9.85 -11.99 11.22
N PHE A 8 8.61 -12.34 10.86
CA PHE A 8 7.96 -11.86 9.64
C PHE A 8 7.80 -10.34 9.63
N CYS A 9 7.28 -9.76 10.73
CA CYS A 9 7.18 -8.31 10.89
C CYS A 9 8.56 -7.63 10.86
N ARG A 10 9.59 -8.25 11.46
CA ARG A 10 10.96 -7.72 11.47
C ARG A 10 11.60 -7.74 10.08
N TRP A 11 11.34 -8.78 9.30
CA TRP A 11 11.83 -8.91 7.93
C TRP A 11 11.23 -7.83 7.02
N LEU A 12 9.90 -7.75 6.99
CA LEU A 12 9.16 -6.75 6.22
C LEU A 12 9.36 -5.31 6.72
N ASN A 13 9.84 -5.12 7.95
CA ASN A 13 9.94 -3.81 8.60
C ASN A 13 8.56 -3.13 8.66
N VAL A 14 7.53 -3.92 8.98
CA VAL A 14 6.13 -3.51 9.08
C VAL A 14 5.70 -3.73 10.51
N THR A 15 5.01 -2.76 11.08
CA THR A 15 4.43 -2.91 12.42
C THR A 15 3.15 -3.73 12.38
N LEU A 16 2.78 -4.38 13.49
CA LEU A 16 1.50 -5.10 13.59
C LEU A 16 0.31 -4.20 13.22
N PHE A 17 0.40 -2.92 13.57
CA PHE A 17 -0.62 -1.92 13.27
C PHE A 17 -0.77 -1.64 11.77
N GLU A 18 0.35 -1.44 11.06
CA GLU A 18 0.34 -1.30 9.59
C GLU A 18 -0.28 -2.51 8.89
N PHE A 19 -0.02 -3.71 9.40
CA PHE A 19 -0.61 -4.93 8.85
C PHE A 19 -2.13 -4.99 9.06
N TRP A 20 -2.61 -4.60 10.24
CA TRP A 20 -4.04 -4.49 10.54
C TRP A 20 -4.75 -3.46 9.66
N MET A 21 -4.15 -2.29 9.46
CA MET A 21 -4.71 -1.26 8.55
C MET A 21 -4.77 -1.77 7.11
N PHE A 22 -3.74 -2.50 6.66
CA PHE A 22 -3.72 -3.10 5.33
C PHE A 22 -4.84 -4.14 5.14
N LEU A 23 -5.09 -5.00 6.14
CA LEU A 23 -6.21 -5.95 6.10
C LEU A 23 -7.55 -5.23 6.00
N LEU A 24 -7.75 -4.19 6.79
CA LEU A 24 -8.99 -3.39 6.79
C LEU A 24 -9.19 -2.71 5.43
N ALA A 25 -8.14 -2.13 4.86
CA ALA A 25 -8.17 -1.54 3.52
C ALA A 25 -8.49 -2.58 2.43
N THR A 26 -8.00 -3.81 2.57
CA THR A 26 -8.27 -4.91 1.62
C THR A 26 -9.74 -5.34 1.67
N ILE A 27 -10.33 -5.40 2.87
CA ILE A 27 -11.77 -5.69 3.05
C ILE A 27 -12.61 -4.59 2.40
N CYS A 28 -12.32 -3.33 2.70
CA CYS A 28 -13.01 -2.19 2.09
C CYS A 28 -12.88 -2.23 0.56
N PHE A 29 -11.67 -2.44 0.03
CA PHE A 29 -11.45 -2.52 -1.41
C PHE A 29 -12.26 -3.65 -2.06
N THR A 30 -12.26 -4.84 -1.46
CA THR A 30 -13.00 -6.00 -1.99
C THR A 30 -14.51 -5.71 -2.03
N PHE A 31 -15.03 -5.05 -0.99
CA PHE A 31 -16.41 -4.61 -0.95
C PHE A 31 -16.73 -3.58 -2.04
N LEU A 32 -15.90 -2.53 -2.20
CA LEU A 32 -16.07 -1.53 -3.27
C LEU A 32 -15.96 -2.15 -4.67
N LEU A 33 -15.08 -3.13 -4.86
CA LEU A 33 -14.88 -3.82 -6.12
C LEU A 33 -16.09 -4.69 -6.46
N ALA A 34 -16.63 -5.44 -5.50
CA ALA A 34 -17.85 -6.23 -5.67
C ALA A 34 -19.03 -5.36 -6.11
N LEU A 35 -19.20 -4.19 -5.46
CA LEU A 35 -20.22 -3.22 -5.83
C LEU A 35 -20.08 -2.71 -7.27
N LYS A 36 -18.85 -2.50 -7.77
CA LYS A 36 -18.66 -2.09 -9.17
C LYS A 36 -18.99 -3.19 -10.17
N ILE A 37 -18.71 -4.45 -9.85
CA ILE A 37 -18.95 -5.58 -10.77
C ILE A 37 -20.44 -5.88 -10.89
N GLU A 38 -21.16 -5.90 -9.77
CA GLU A 38 -22.58 -6.29 -9.75
C GLU A 38 -23.53 -5.17 -10.19
N ASN A 39 -23.05 -3.92 -10.32
CA ASN A 39 -23.87 -2.72 -10.63
C ASN A 39 -25.23 -2.67 -9.88
N PRO A 40 -25.32 -2.92 -8.56
CA PRO A 40 -26.59 -2.80 -7.85
C PRO A 40 -26.89 -1.30 -7.67
N PHE A 41 -27.66 -0.76 -8.61
CA PHE A 41 -28.05 0.65 -8.76
C PHE A 41 -28.66 1.29 -7.49
N ASN A 42 -29.00 0.51 -6.46
CA ASN A 42 -29.74 0.96 -5.27
C ASN A 42 -28.90 1.19 -4.00
N ILE A 43 -27.66 0.68 -3.90
CA ILE A 43 -26.84 0.84 -2.66
C ILE A 43 -25.96 2.10 -2.73
N LEU A 44 -25.56 2.52 -3.94
CA LEU A 44 -24.71 3.69 -4.15
C LEU A 44 -25.43 5.02 -3.80
N GLU A 45 -26.76 5.05 -3.94
CA GLU A 45 -27.59 6.20 -3.62
C GLU A 45 -27.67 6.47 -2.10
N ILE A 46 -27.60 5.42 -1.27
CA ILE A 46 -27.63 5.50 0.20
C ILE A 46 -26.37 6.20 0.76
N ILE A 47 -25.25 6.17 0.02
CA ILE A 47 -23.97 6.77 0.44
C ILE A 47 -23.79 8.20 -0.14
N GLY A 48 -24.76 8.71 -0.92
CA GLY A 48 -24.72 10.07 -1.48
C GLY A 48 -23.72 10.26 -2.63
N ILE A 49 -23.21 9.18 -3.21
CA ILE A 49 -22.28 9.21 -4.35
C ILE A 49 -23.11 9.00 -5.62
N LYS A 50 -23.37 10.09 -6.34
CA LYS A 50 -24.16 10.10 -7.58
C LYS A 50 -23.57 9.11 -8.61
N SER A 51 -24.38 8.14 -9.08
CA SER A 51 -24.04 7.01 -9.97
C SER A 51 -23.49 7.35 -11.36
N SER A 52 -23.07 8.59 -11.60
CA SER A 52 -22.41 9.00 -12.84
C SER A 52 -20.92 8.65 -12.75
N SER A 53 -20.56 7.40 -13.05
CA SER A 53 -19.18 6.88 -13.14
C SER A 53 -18.41 6.71 -11.82
N LEU A 54 -18.53 5.53 -11.21
CA LEU A 54 -17.52 5.02 -10.26
C LEU A 54 -16.17 4.83 -11.00
N ASN A 55 -15.40 5.91 -11.08
CA ASN A 55 -14.04 5.88 -11.63
C ASN A 55 -13.17 4.90 -10.83
N TRP A 56 -12.23 4.24 -11.51
CA TRP A 56 -11.32 3.28 -10.87
C TRP A 56 -10.57 3.91 -9.69
N TRP A 57 -10.27 5.21 -9.76
CA TRP A 57 -9.73 6.00 -8.65
C TRP A 57 -10.50 5.87 -7.32
N HIS A 58 -11.84 5.82 -7.34
CA HIS A 58 -12.64 5.71 -6.13
C HIS A 58 -12.52 4.32 -5.48
N ILE A 59 -12.37 3.27 -6.28
CA ILE A 59 -12.22 1.90 -5.76
C ILE A 59 -10.85 1.74 -5.11
N PHE A 60 -9.81 2.34 -5.69
CA PHE A 60 -8.45 2.29 -5.14
C PHE A 60 -8.23 3.25 -3.97
N PHE A 61 -9.18 4.16 -3.69
CA PHE A 61 -9.11 5.11 -2.58
C PHE A 61 -8.78 4.48 -1.21
N PRO A 62 -9.45 3.41 -0.74
CA PRO A 62 -9.09 2.75 0.53
C PRO A 62 -7.62 2.32 0.61
N TYR A 63 -7.03 1.87 -0.50
CA TYR A 63 -5.61 1.52 -0.53
C TYR A 63 -4.68 2.73 -0.49
N PHE A 64 -5.06 3.87 -1.07
CA PHE A 64 -4.29 5.11 -0.97
C PHE A 64 -4.37 5.71 0.43
N LEU A 65 -5.56 5.66 1.05
CA LEU A 65 -5.76 6.11 2.42
C LEU A 65 -4.89 5.30 3.39
N ASN A 66 -4.83 3.98 3.22
CA ASN A 66 -3.94 3.12 4.00
C ASN A 66 -2.46 3.48 3.83
N ASP A 67 -2.00 3.76 2.61
CA ASP A 67 -0.61 4.17 2.38
C ASP A 67 -0.29 5.52 3.04
N ALA A 68 -1.23 6.46 3.03
CA ALA A 68 -1.09 7.76 3.69
C ALA A 68 -1.01 7.61 5.22
N LEU A 69 -1.90 6.81 5.80
CA LEU A 69 -1.88 6.47 7.24
C LEU A 69 -0.59 5.75 7.65
N ALA A 70 -0.13 4.79 6.84
CA ALA A 70 1.12 4.08 7.08
C ALA A 70 2.34 5.02 7.02
N SER A 71 2.36 5.95 6.06
CA SER A 71 3.40 6.97 5.95
C SER A 71 3.42 7.89 7.17
N TYR A 72 2.25 8.37 7.61
CA TYR A 72 2.11 9.19 8.81
C TYR A 72 2.63 8.47 10.06
N PHE A 73 2.27 7.21 10.24
CA PHE A 73 2.74 6.41 11.38
C PHE A 73 4.27 6.22 11.38
N ASN A 74 4.86 6.01 10.20
CA ASN A 74 6.31 5.88 10.06
C ASN A 74 7.05 7.18 10.45
N ILE A 75 6.49 8.35 10.14
CA ILE A 75 7.02 9.65 10.57
C ILE A 75 7.01 9.77 12.11
N ILE A 76 5.92 9.36 12.77
CA ILE A 76 5.83 9.36 14.24
C ILE A 76 6.92 8.46 14.85
N ILE A 77 7.11 7.26 14.31
CA ILE A 77 8.17 6.34 14.77
C ILE A 77 9.56 6.97 14.59
N PHE A 78 9.79 7.68 13.49
CA PHE A 78 11.04 8.38 13.24
C PHE A 78 11.32 9.46 14.29
N ILE A 79 10.33 10.31 14.60
CA ILE A 79 10.45 11.35 15.64
C ILE A 79 10.77 10.73 17.00
N ARG A 80 10.09 9.64 17.35
CA ARG A 80 10.35 8.92 18.62
C ARG A 80 11.78 8.37 18.69
N GLN A 81 12.28 7.78 17.61
CA GLN A 81 13.64 7.22 17.58
C GLN A 81 14.73 8.31 17.55
N TYR A 82 14.42 9.47 16.97
CA TYR A 82 15.28 10.65 17.03
C TYR A 82 15.51 11.08 18.49
N HIS A 83 14.44 11.16 19.29
CA HIS A 83 14.53 11.54 20.71
C HIS A 83 15.30 10.51 21.57
N ILE A 84 15.37 9.25 21.15
CA ILE A 84 16.10 8.17 21.85
C ILE A 84 17.60 8.16 21.44
N GLY A 85 18.02 9.02 20.50
CA GLY A 85 19.40 9.13 20.03
C GLY A 85 19.81 8.08 18.98
N LYS A 86 18.87 7.26 18.49
CA LYS A 86 19.14 6.20 17.47
C LYS A 86 18.90 6.69 16.03
N ILE A 87 19.46 7.85 15.69
CA ILE A 87 19.14 8.60 14.47
C ILE A 87 19.47 7.82 13.19
N ARG A 88 20.65 7.19 13.11
CA ARG A 88 21.10 6.46 11.90
C ARG A 88 20.17 5.30 11.54
N GLN A 89 19.73 4.53 12.53
CA GLN A 89 18.82 3.40 12.32
C GLN A 89 17.42 3.87 11.94
N ALA A 90 16.95 4.96 12.56
CA ALA A 90 15.67 5.58 12.26
C ALA A 90 15.61 6.10 10.82
N PHE A 91 16.65 6.79 10.37
CA PHE A 91 16.72 7.35 9.02
C PHE A 91 16.74 6.26 7.96
N ILE A 92 17.58 5.24 8.13
CA ILE A 92 17.63 4.10 7.21
C ILE A 92 16.25 3.43 7.13
N ARG A 93 15.58 3.20 8.27
CA ARG A 93 14.23 2.65 8.29
C ARG A 93 13.25 3.53 7.52
N LEU A 94 13.25 4.83 7.77
CA LEU A 94 12.32 5.76 7.12
C LEU A 94 12.49 5.71 5.60
N VAL A 95 13.72 5.83 5.10
CA VAL A 95 14.01 5.78 3.66
C VAL A 95 13.51 4.48 3.03
N PHE A 96 13.76 3.32 3.67
CA PHE A 96 13.28 2.04 3.13
C PHE A 96 11.76 1.90 3.12
N VAL A 97 11.08 2.32 4.20
CA VAL A 97 9.62 2.23 4.28
C VAL A 97 8.98 3.21 3.30
N THR A 98 9.49 4.44 3.19
CA THR A 98 8.99 5.43 2.23
C THR A 98 9.22 4.97 0.79
N ALA A 99 10.39 4.41 0.46
CA ALA A 99 10.66 3.84 -0.86
C ALA A 99 9.71 2.67 -1.19
N ARG A 100 9.45 1.78 -0.22
CA ARG A 100 8.48 0.68 -0.35
C ARG A 100 7.08 1.21 -0.65
N LEU A 101 6.60 2.18 0.12
CA LEU A 101 5.28 2.80 -0.08
C LEU A 101 5.18 3.52 -1.43
N ALA A 102 6.22 4.25 -1.82
CA ALA A 102 6.27 4.93 -3.11
C ALA A 102 6.17 3.94 -4.29
N MET A 103 6.94 2.85 -4.27
CA MET A 103 6.88 1.82 -5.31
C MET A 103 5.49 1.15 -5.37
N LEU A 104 4.86 0.86 -4.23
CA LEU A 104 3.50 0.31 -4.19
C LEU A 104 2.46 1.31 -4.74
N CYS A 105 2.60 2.59 -4.43
CA CYS A 105 1.75 3.65 -4.95
C CYS A 105 1.87 3.75 -6.48
N VAL A 106 3.10 3.68 -7.02
CA VAL A 106 3.37 3.68 -8.46
C VAL A 106 2.65 2.50 -9.14
N VAL A 107 2.77 1.28 -8.62
CA VAL A 107 2.06 0.11 -9.16
C VAL A 107 0.54 0.32 -9.19
N LYS A 108 -0.04 0.84 -8.10
CA LYS A 108 -1.49 1.13 -8.02
C LYS A 108 -1.93 2.13 -9.08
N VAL A 109 -1.17 3.21 -9.27
CA VAL A 109 -1.44 4.23 -10.30
C VAL A 109 -1.35 3.64 -11.70
N PHE A 110 -0.30 2.87 -12.01
CA PHE A 110 -0.19 2.18 -13.30
C PHE A 110 -1.36 1.22 -13.56
N LEU A 111 -1.81 0.51 -12.53
CA LEU A 111 -2.94 -0.40 -12.62
C LEU A 111 -4.25 0.36 -12.94
N ILE A 112 -4.49 1.52 -12.31
CA ILE A 112 -5.65 2.37 -12.59
C ILE A 112 -5.63 2.86 -14.04
N TYR A 113 -4.48 3.37 -14.53
CA TYR A 113 -4.37 3.83 -15.91
C TYR A 113 -4.60 2.72 -16.94
N LYS A 114 -4.16 1.49 -16.63
CA LYS A 114 -4.43 0.32 -17.46
C LYS A 114 -5.92 -0.02 -17.47
N LEU A 115 -6.59 0.01 -16.32
CA LEU A 115 -8.02 -0.26 -16.18
C LEU A 115 -8.91 0.80 -16.84
N GLU A 116 -8.44 2.04 -16.95
CA GLU A 116 -9.09 3.10 -17.73
C GLU A 116 -8.81 3.02 -19.24
N ASN A 117 -8.06 2.01 -19.70
CA ASN A 117 -7.62 1.86 -21.11
C ASN A 117 -6.89 3.10 -21.67
N ARG A 118 -6.34 3.96 -20.80
CA ARG A 118 -5.62 5.18 -21.23
C ARG A 118 -4.19 4.88 -21.68
N LEU A 119 -3.65 3.71 -21.34
CA LEU A 119 -2.28 3.31 -21.65
C LEU A 119 -2.24 1.90 -22.26
N ALA A 120 -1.64 1.76 -23.44
CA ALA A 120 -1.33 0.48 -24.08
C ALA A 120 -0.09 -0.22 -23.44
N VAL A 121 0.06 -0.08 -22.13
CA VAL A 121 1.21 -0.61 -21.37
C VAL A 121 1.02 -2.10 -21.11
N ASN A 122 2.07 -2.90 -21.32
CA ASN A 122 2.02 -4.34 -21.09
C ASN A 122 1.96 -4.65 -19.59
N PHE A 123 1.35 -5.77 -19.22
CA PHE A 123 1.31 -6.19 -17.81
C PHE A 123 2.72 -6.34 -17.21
N SER A 124 3.73 -6.75 -17.98
CA SER A 124 5.13 -6.81 -17.52
C SER A 124 5.66 -5.47 -17.01
N GLU A 125 5.31 -4.36 -17.65
CA GLU A 125 5.82 -3.03 -17.28
C GLU A 125 5.17 -2.54 -15.97
N ILE A 126 3.90 -2.90 -15.74
CA ILE A 126 3.16 -2.55 -14.52
C ILE A 126 3.77 -3.24 -13.29
N PHE A 127 4.25 -4.48 -13.45
CA PHE A 127 4.86 -5.25 -12.36
C PHE A 127 6.34 -4.92 -12.12
N LEU A 128 6.99 -4.17 -13.00
CA LEU A 128 8.41 -3.82 -12.88
C LEU A 128 8.78 -3.19 -11.53
N PRO A 129 8.02 -2.20 -10.98
CA PRO A 129 8.34 -1.63 -9.68
C PRO A 129 8.20 -2.64 -8.53
N LEU A 130 7.36 -3.66 -8.69
CA LEU A 130 7.17 -4.73 -7.72
C LEU A 130 8.38 -5.68 -7.70
N PHE A 131 8.98 -5.95 -8.85
CA PHE A 131 10.25 -6.69 -8.93
C PHE A 131 11.40 -5.92 -8.29
N PHE A 132 11.49 -4.59 -8.50
CA PHE A 132 12.48 -3.77 -7.79
C PHE A 132 12.29 -3.79 -6.28
N LEU A 133 11.04 -3.75 -5.81
CA LEU A 133 10.72 -3.84 -4.38
C LEU A 133 11.17 -5.19 -3.79
N LEU A 134 10.91 -6.30 -4.49
CA LEU A 134 11.39 -7.62 -4.10
C LEU A 134 12.92 -7.67 -4.00
N PHE A 135 13.63 -7.07 -4.95
CA PHE A 135 15.09 -7.00 -4.92
C PHE A 135 15.61 -6.22 -3.69
N ILE A 136 14.98 -5.07 -3.38
CA ILE A 136 15.30 -4.28 -2.18
C ILE A 136 15.07 -5.10 -0.90
N LEU A 137 14.00 -5.89 -0.81
CA LEU A 137 13.73 -6.77 0.33
C LEU A 137 14.78 -7.86 0.48
N ILE A 138 15.22 -8.47 -0.62
CA ILE A 138 16.27 -9.49 -0.63
C ILE A 138 17.60 -8.90 -0.15
N CYS A 139 18.02 -7.74 -0.70
CA CYS A 139 19.25 -7.06 -0.26
C CYS A 139 19.23 -6.72 1.23
N ARG A 140 18.07 -6.32 1.76
CA ARG A 140 17.91 -6.08 3.20
C ARG A 140 18.03 -7.37 4.00
N SER A 141 17.49 -8.49 3.51
CA SER A 141 17.56 -9.78 4.19
C SER A 141 19.00 -10.23 4.44
N PHE A 142 19.94 -9.92 3.54
CA PHE A 142 21.36 -10.22 3.72
C PHE A 142 22.08 -9.30 4.73
N ARG A 143 21.47 -8.16 5.10
CA ARG A 143 22.04 -7.21 6.07
C ARG A 143 21.58 -7.49 7.52
N ILE A 144 20.57 -8.34 7.70
CA ILE A 144 20.01 -8.74 9.01
C ILE A 144 20.73 -9.99 9.50
#